data_AF-A0A1S3JE46-F1
#
_entry.id   AF-A0A1S3JE46-F1
#
_cell.length_a   1.000
_cell.length_b   1.000
_cell.length_c   1.000
_cell.angle_alpha   90.00
_cell.angle_beta   90.00
_cell.angle_gamma   90.00
#
_symmetry.space_group_name_H-M   'P 1'
#
loop_
_entity.id
_entity.type
_entity.pdbx_description
1 polymer ?
#
loop_
_entity_poly.entity_id
_entity_poly.type
_entity_poly.pdbx_seq_one_letter_code
_entity_poly.pdbx_strand_id
1 'polypeptide(L)'
;MECEGEYPYSDRFNKLPVCASQCDKWWNACKEDYTCHKNWFTDPAWDGNGMNICPKDAVCKKYTEVYTSAADFCNTIWDGGYHVVPDTEPCMEFSFDPAKPTPNIPVARAAAEKKASVSEASGLKVYPASGLFALYAIFLLSIVSTLFYK
;
A
#
# COMPACT_ATOMS: atom_id res chain seq x y z
N MET A 1 15.37 -12.94 24.33
CA MET A 1 14.31 -12.82 23.33
C MET A 1 14.93 -11.95 22.26
N GLU A 2 15.57 -12.57 21.28
CA GLU A 2 16.27 -11.86 20.22
C GLU A 2 15.23 -11.30 19.25
N CYS A 3 15.22 -9.98 19.07
CA CYS A 3 14.47 -9.30 18.01
C CYS A 3 15.20 -9.38 16.66
N GLU A 4 15.95 -10.46 16.41
CA GLU A 4 16.48 -10.77 15.09
C GLU A 4 15.47 -11.65 14.36
N GLY A 5 14.46 -11.00 13.79
CA GLY A 5 13.52 -11.61 12.88
C GLY A 5 13.33 -10.67 11.69
N GLU A 6 13.69 -11.15 10.50
CA GLU A 6 13.31 -10.54 9.22
C GLU A 6 11.88 -9.99 9.31
N TYR A 7 11.67 -8.70 9.02
CA TYR A 7 10.34 -8.10 8.96
C TYR A 7 9.45 -8.96 8.03
N PRO A 8 8.39 -9.64 8.53
CA PRO A 8 7.66 -10.63 7.75
C PRO A 8 6.58 -10.00 6.85
N TYR A 9 6.76 -8.76 6.41
CA TYR A 9 5.83 -8.07 5.50
C TYR A 9 6.52 -7.84 4.16
N SER A 10 6.24 -8.73 3.19
CA SER A 10 6.55 -8.47 1.77
C SER A 10 5.69 -7.36 1.19
N ASP A 11 4.52 -7.11 1.78
CA ASP A 11 3.51 -6.20 1.27
C ASP A 11 3.35 -4.99 2.19
N ARG A 12 3.45 -3.80 1.62
CA ARG A 12 3.09 -2.54 2.25
C ARG A 12 2.38 -1.65 1.26
N PHE A 13 1.56 -0.74 1.76
CA PHE A 13 1.06 0.34 0.91
C PHE A 13 2.25 1.21 0.49
N ASN A 14 2.27 1.58 -0.79
CA ASN A 14 3.29 2.43 -1.39
C ASN A 14 2.57 3.51 -2.19
N LYS A 15 2.80 4.78 -1.83
CA LYS A 15 2.17 5.95 -2.45
C LYS A 15 0.64 5.90 -2.50
N LEU A 16 0.00 5.43 -1.42
CA LEU A 16 -1.46 5.47 -1.31
C LEU A 16 -1.92 6.94 -1.36
N PRO A 17 -2.80 7.33 -2.30
CA PRO A 17 -3.19 8.72 -2.47
C PRO A 17 -4.06 9.15 -1.29
N VAL A 18 -3.60 10.14 -0.51
CA VAL A 18 -4.34 10.69 0.64
C VAL A 18 -4.78 12.11 0.30
N CYS A 19 -6.02 12.43 0.62
CA CYS A 19 -6.55 13.78 0.40
C CYS A 19 -5.75 14.83 1.22
N ALA A 20 -5.41 15.95 0.60
CA ALA A 20 -4.69 17.05 1.25
C ALA A 20 -5.37 17.49 2.55
N SER A 21 -6.69 17.65 2.58
CA SER A 21 -7.40 18.04 3.79
C SER A 21 -7.34 17.02 4.92
N GLN A 22 -7.21 15.73 4.61
CA GLN A 22 -7.06 14.66 5.60
C GLN A 22 -5.65 14.69 6.20
N CYS A 23 -4.63 14.88 5.36
CA CYS A 23 -3.27 15.09 5.80
C CYS A 23 -3.13 16.36 6.67
N ASP A 24 -3.75 17.48 6.26
CA ASP A 24 -3.72 18.74 7.01
C ASP A 24 -4.38 18.60 8.38
N LYS A 25 -5.49 17.85 8.49
CA LYS A 25 -6.13 17.59 9.79
C LYS A 25 -5.21 16.82 10.72
N TRP A 26 -4.58 15.76 10.23
CA TRP A 26 -3.64 14.96 11.02
C TRP A 26 -2.43 15.79 11.45
N TRP A 27 -1.81 16.51 10.51
CA TRP A 27 -0.71 17.41 10.81
C TRP A 27 -1.07 18.46 11.87
N ASN A 28 -2.19 19.17 11.70
CA ASN A 28 -2.58 20.23 12.63
C ASN A 28 -2.87 19.71 14.04
N ALA A 29 -3.30 18.45 14.19
CA ALA A 29 -3.49 17.82 15.49
C ALA A 29 -2.15 17.53 16.20
N CYS A 30 -1.08 17.22 15.45
CA CYS A 30 0.19 16.72 16.00
C CYS A 30 1.38 17.68 15.85
N LYS A 31 1.26 18.81 15.14
CA LYS A 31 2.42 19.66 14.79
C LYS A 31 3.18 20.25 16.00
N GLU A 32 2.53 20.32 17.16
CA GLU A 32 3.14 20.77 18.41
C GLU A 32 3.66 19.62 19.30
N ASP A 33 3.38 18.37 18.92
CA ASP A 33 3.91 17.18 19.58
C ASP A 33 5.38 16.96 19.23
N TYR A 34 6.03 16.05 19.95
CA TYR A 34 7.44 15.76 19.82
C TYR A 34 7.70 14.40 19.17
N THR A 35 8.75 14.33 18.36
CA THR A 35 9.31 13.09 17.83
C THR A 35 10.83 13.19 17.78
N CYS A 36 11.49 12.04 17.73
CA CYS A 36 12.93 11.93 17.50
C CYS A 36 13.23 11.21 16.17
N HIS A 37 12.21 10.93 15.36
CA HIS A 37 12.30 10.22 14.09
C HIS A 37 11.58 11.02 12.99
N LYS A 38 12.19 11.12 11.80
CA LYS A 38 11.51 11.70 10.63
C LYS A 38 10.74 10.63 9.86
N ASN A 39 11.26 9.40 9.83
CA ASN A 39 10.62 8.25 9.25
C ASN A 39 10.44 7.18 10.33
N TRP A 40 9.19 6.91 10.71
CA TRP A 40 8.86 5.99 11.80
C TRP A 40 9.04 4.51 11.43
N PHE A 41 9.20 4.23 10.14
CA PHE A 41 9.44 2.87 9.67
C PHE A 41 10.93 2.50 9.71
N THR A 42 11.82 3.44 9.37
CA THR A 42 13.26 3.14 9.16
C THR A 42 14.18 3.71 10.24
N ASP A 43 13.83 4.82 10.87
CA ASP A 43 14.72 5.54 11.79
C ASP A 43 14.80 4.96 13.21
N PRO A 44 13.78 4.25 13.76
CA PRO A 44 13.86 3.81 15.15
C PRO A 44 15.01 2.86 15.44
N ALA A 45 15.65 3.07 16.59
CA ALA A 45 16.41 2.04 17.27
C ALA A 45 15.45 1.16 18.09
N TRP A 46 15.92 -0.01 18.51
CA TRP A 46 15.11 -0.99 19.25
C TRP A 46 15.78 -1.34 20.57
N ASP A 47 14.99 -1.40 21.64
CA ASP A 47 15.49 -1.90 22.93
C ASP A 47 15.51 -3.43 22.99
N GLY A 48 16.03 -4.00 24.08
CA GLY A 48 16.10 -5.45 24.28
C GLY A 48 14.73 -6.16 24.40
N ASN A 49 13.63 -5.40 24.47
CA ASN A 49 12.26 -5.91 24.50
C ASN A 49 11.53 -5.72 23.16
N GLY A 50 12.20 -5.14 22.15
CA GLY A 50 11.60 -4.85 20.85
C GLY A 50 10.71 -3.61 20.85
N MET A 51 10.86 -2.71 21.83
CA MET A 51 10.21 -1.40 21.80
C MET A 51 11.03 -0.42 20.96
N ASN A 52 10.35 0.38 20.14
CA ASN A 52 11.00 1.42 19.37
C ASN A 52 11.45 2.55 20.30
N ILE A 53 12.72 2.95 20.17
CA ILE A 53 13.34 4.00 20.97
C ILE A 53 14.02 5.04 20.07
N CYS A 54 14.25 6.23 20.63
CA CYS A 54 15.08 7.23 19.97
C CYS A 54 16.51 6.69 19.81
N PRO A 55 17.15 6.88 18.63
CA PRO A 55 18.56 6.57 18.47
C PRO A 55 19.42 7.28 19.52
N LYS A 56 20.58 6.71 19.82
CA LYS A 56 21.54 7.34 20.72
C LYS A 56 21.86 8.75 20.22
N ASP A 57 21.84 9.72 21.13
CA ASP A 57 22.08 11.16 20.88
C ASP A 57 20.99 11.89 20.07
N ALA A 58 19.88 11.22 19.74
CA ALA A 58 18.73 11.90 19.15
C ALA A 58 18.02 12.79 20.19
N VAL A 59 17.67 14.01 19.77
CA VAL A 59 16.92 14.96 20.59
C VAL A 59 15.48 14.96 20.12
N CYS A 60 14.53 14.85 21.06
CA CYS A 60 13.12 15.04 20.77
C CYS A 60 12.87 16.48 20.32
N LYS A 61 12.33 16.64 19.11
CA LYS A 61 12.00 17.92 18.49
C LYS A 61 10.52 17.99 18.20
N LYS A 62 9.97 19.20 18.12
CA LYS A 62 8.60 19.36 17.66
C LYS A 62 8.48 18.87 16.22
N TYR A 63 7.29 18.41 15.87
CA TYR A 63 7.00 18.02 14.49
C TYR A 63 7.28 19.17 13.50
N THR A 64 6.96 20.42 13.88
CA THR A 64 7.28 21.63 13.10
C THR A 64 8.78 21.85 12.83
N GLU A 65 9.67 21.25 13.61
CA GLU A 65 11.12 21.30 13.40
C GLU A 65 11.63 20.13 12.53
N VAL A 66 10.85 19.07 12.41
CA VAL A 66 11.21 17.83 11.67
C VAL A 66 10.63 17.84 10.25
N TYR A 67 9.41 18.38 10.09
CA TYR A 67 8.67 18.39 8.83
C TYR A 67 8.41 19.81 8.37
N THR A 68 8.63 20.08 7.08
CA THR A 68 8.48 21.43 6.51
C THR A 68 7.03 21.80 6.20
N SER A 69 6.14 20.82 6.09
CA SER A 69 4.72 20.99 5.78
C SER A 69 3.92 19.75 6.16
N ALA A 70 2.58 19.84 6.14
CA ALA A 70 1.71 18.66 6.27
C ALA A 70 2.04 17.60 5.20
N ALA A 71 2.26 18.02 3.96
CA ALA A 71 2.64 17.11 2.89
C ALA A 71 3.98 16.41 3.14
N ASP A 72 5.02 17.12 3.63
CA ASP A 72 6.29 16.48 4.03
C ASP A 72 6.06 15.45 5.14
N PHE A 73 5.23 15.80 6.13
CA PHE A 73 4.84 14.91 7.22
C PHE A 73 4.18 13.61 6.71
N CYS A 74 3.05 13.71 6.00
CA CYS A 74 2.31 12.54 5.56
C CYS A 74 3.07 11.68 4.55
N ASN A 75 3.84 12.30 3.65
CA ASN A 75 4.64 11.57 2.65
C ASN A 75 5.85 10.84 3.28
N THR A 76 6.35 11.31 4.42
CA THR A 76 7.63 10.81 4.97
C THR A 76 7.46 9.89 6.16
N ILE A 77 6.53 10.19 7.08
CA ILE A 77 6.47 9.52 8.40
C ILE A 77 6.33 7.99 8.28
N TRP A 78 5.66 7.49 7.25
CA TRP A 78 5.50 6.05 6.96
C TRP A 78 6.28 5.59 5.73
N ASP A 79 7.50 6.10 5.52
CA ASP A 79 8.42 5.68 4.45
C ASP A 79 7.80 5.70 3.04
N GLY A 80 7.15 6.81 2.66
CA GLY A 80 6.50 6.92 1.35
C GLY A 80 5.24 6.05 1.21
N GLY A 81 4.70 5.52 2.30
CA GLY A 81 3.46 4.76 2.31
C GLY A 81 2.26 5.57 1.80
N TYR A 82 2.26 6.88 2.07
CA TYR A 82 1.26 7.82 1.58
C TYR A 82 1.83 8.77 0.53
N HIS A 83 0.95 9.24 -0.34
CA HIS A 83 1.21 10.31 -1.29
C HIS A 83 0.07 11.33 -1.21
N VAL A 84 0.37 12.55 -0.77
CA VAL A 84 -0.65 13.61 -0.68
C VAL A 84 -1.00 14.13 -2.06
N VAL A 85 -2.29 14.17 -2.38
CA VAL A 85 -2.85 14.72 -3.62
C VAL A 85 -3.93 15.77 -3.31
N PRO A 86 -4.21 16.72 -4.22
CA PRO A 86 -5.29 17.67 -4.03
C PRO A 86 -6.65 16.99 -3.84
N ASP A 87 -7.53 17.58 -3.02
CA ASP A 87 -8.89 17.04 -2.77
C ASP A 87 -9.77 17.00 -4.04
N THR A 88 -9.36 17.69 -5.12
CA THR A 88 -10.01 17.65 -6.43
C THR A 88 -9.67 16.39 -7.23
N GLU A 89 -8.68 15.60 -6.78
CA GLU A 89 -8.29 14.33 -7.38
C GLU A 89 -8.87 13.14 -6.58
N PRO A 90 -9.02 11.95 -7.18
CA PRO A 90 -9.41 10.75 -6.44
C PRO A 90 -8.39 10.41 -5.34
N CYS A 91 -8.80 10.49 -4.08
CA CYS A 91 -7.93 10.35 -2.92
C CYS A 91 -8.64 9.63 -1.77
N MET A 92 -7.86 8.96 -0.91
CA MET A 92 -8.37 8.23 0.24
C MET A 92 -8.54 9.15 1.44
N GLU A 93 -9.60 8.91 2.20
CA GLU A 93 -9.88 9.55 3.47
C GLU A 93 -9.65 8.59 4.64
N PHE A 94 -8.99 9.07 5.70
CA PHE A 94 -8.80 8.31 6.93
C PHE A 94 -10.02 8.39 7.84
N SER A 95 -10.60 9.59 7.95
CA SER A 95 -11.72 9.86 8.83
C SER A 95 -12.91 10.34 8.02
N PHE A 96 -13.98 9.54 8.06
CA PHE A 96 -15.25 9.79 7.40
C PHE A 96 -16.40 9.26 8.26
N ASP A 97 -17.62 9.71 7.97
CA ASP A 97 -18.83 9.31 8.69
C ASP A 97 -19.13 7.82 8.46
N PRO A 98 -19.09 6.96 9.50
CA PRO A 98 -19.31 5.52 9.35
C PRO A 98 -20.77 5.17 9.03
N ALA A 99 -21.72 6.10 9.21
CA ALA A 99 -23.11 5.90 8.83
C ALA A 99 -23.35 6.06 7.31
N LYS A 100 -22.36 6.58 6.57
CA LYS A 100 -22.42 6.78 5.12
C LYS A 100 -21.57 5.72 4.39
N PRO A 101 -21.84 5.47 3.10
CA PRO A 101 -20.95 4.66 2.28
C PRO A 101 -19.53 5.22 2.31
N THR A 102 -18.53 4.33 2.40
CA THR A 102 -17.13 4.74 2.45
C THR A 102 -16.73 5.48 1.16
N PRO A 103 -16.05 6.63 1.27
CA PRO A 103 -15.58 7.40 0.12
C PRO A 103 -14.42 6.69 -0.61
N ASN A 104 -13.79 5.68 0.02
CA ASN A 104 -12.57 5.05 -0.48
C ASN A 104 -12.82 3.93 -1.51
N ILE A 105 -14.03 3.34 -1.54
CA ILE A 105 -14.36 2.24 -2.48
C ILE A 105 -14.28 2.70 -3.95
N PRO A 106 -14.88 3.83 -4.36
CA PRO A 106 -14.75 4.34 -5.72
C PRO A 106 -13.29 4.62 -6.12
N VAL A 107 -12.51 5.18 -5.20
CA VAL A 107 -11.08 5.50 -5.42
C VAL A 107 -10.26 4.23 -5.65
N ALA A 108 -10.45 3.21 -4.80
CA ALA A 108 -9.78 1.92 -4.95
C ALA A 108 -10.16 1.24 -6.27
N ARG A 109 -11.45 1.26 -6.63
CA ARG A 109 -11.94 0.65 -7.87
C ARG A 109 -11.35 1.34 -9.11
N ALA A 110 -11.39 2.67 -9.16
CA ALA A 110 -10.83 3.43 -10.28
C ALA A 110 -9.32 3.17 -10.43
N ALA A 111 -8.57 3.06 -9.32
CA ALA A 111 -7.16 2.71 -9.36
C ALA A 111 -6.92 1.28 -9.89
N ALA A 112 -7.75 0.31 -9.50
CA ALA A 112 -7.66 -1.06 -9.99
C ALA A 112 -7.97 -1.14 -11.50
N GLU A 113 -9.02 -0.46 -11.97
CA GLU A 113 -9.40 -0.39 -13.38
C GLU A 113 -8.30 0.28 -14.23
N LYS A 114 -7.71 1.37 -13.73
CA LYS A 114 -6.56 2.02 -14.37
C LYS A 114 -5.36 1.08 -14.46
N LYS A 115 -5.08 0.31 -13.40
CA LYS A 115 -3.96 -0.66 -13.41
C LYS A 115 -4.22 -1.82 -14.37
N ALA A 116 -5.45 -2.31 -14.45
CA ALA A 116 -5.85 -3.37 -15.39
C ALA A 116 -5.72 -2.91 -16.85
N SER A 117 -6.24 -1.73 -17.19
CA SER A 117 -6.14 -1.18 -18.55
C SER A 117 -4.69 -0.89 -18.97
N VAL A 118 -3.83 -0.43 -18.05
CA VAL A 118 -2.39 -0.31 -18.32
C VAL A 118 -1.76 -1.67 -18.55
N SER A 119 -2.14 -2.71 -17.81
CA SER A 119 -1.63 -4.08 -18.01
C SER A 119 -2.03 -4.66 -19.37
N GLU A 120 -3.26 -4.38 -19.83
CA GLU A 120 -3.73 -4.77 -21.17
C GLU A 120 -2.99 -4.02 -22.28
N ALA A 121 -2.78 -2.71 -22.10
CA ALA A 121 -1.98 -1.88 -23.01
C ALA A 121 -0.49 -2.26 -23.03
N SER A 122 0.03 -2.83 -21.94
CA SER A 122 1.41 -3.32 -21.82
C SER A 122 1.64 -4.67 -22.52
N GLY A 123 0.61 -5.27 -23.12
CA GLY A 123 0.75 -6.46 -23.97
C GLY A 123 1.00 -7.76 -23.21
N LEU A 124 0.52 -7.92 -21.97
CA LEU A 124 0.43 -9.24 -21.35
C LEU A 124 -0.60 -10.07 -22.14
N LYS A 125 -0.10 -10.76 -23.16
CA LYS A 125 -0.92 -11.64 -24.02
C LYS A 125 -1.48 -12.76 -23.14
N VAL A 126 -2.74 -12.62 -22.75
CA VAL A 126 -3.58 -13.77 -22.44
C VAL A 126 -3.73 -14.50 -23.76
N TYR A 127 -2.83 -15.44 -24.03
CA TYR A 127 -3.00 -16.35 -25.14
C TYR A 127 -4.26 -17.16 -24.83
N PRO A 128 -5.33 -17.08 -25.64
CA PRO A 128 -6.40 -18.06 -25.52
C PRO A 128 -5.75 -19.43 -25.65
N ALA A 129 -6.20 -20.42 -24.88
CA ALA A 129 -5.71 -21.79 -24.97
C ALA A 129 -5.65 -22.16 -26.46
N SER A 130 -4.44 -22.33 -26.99
CA SER A 130 -4.25 -22.51 -28.42
C SER A 130 -5.11 -23.68 -28.91
N GLY A 131 -5.63 -23.63 -30.13
CA GLY A 131 -6.48 -24.70 -30.68
C GLY A 131 -5.85 -26.10 -30.57
N LEU A 132 -4.51 -26.18 -30.49
CA LEU A 132 -3.76 -27.41 -30.21
C LEU A 132 -4.06 -28.00 -28.82
N PHE A 133 -4.25 -27.18 -27.79
CA PHE A 133 -4.63 -27.63 -26.45
C PHE A 133 -6.06 -28.18 -26.41
N ALA A 134 -7.00 -27.54 -27.11
CA ALA A 134 -8.37 -28.01 -27.24
C ALA A 134 -8.42 -29.35 -28.01
N LEU A 135 -7.68 -29.46 -29.11
CA LEU A 135 -7.58 -30.70 -29.88
C LEU A 135 -6.88 -31.82 -29.09
N TYR A 136 -5.85 -31.51 -28.31
CA TYR A 136 -5.18 -32.47 -27.44
C TYR A 136 -6.09 -32.96 -26.30
N ALA A 137 -6.89 -32.06 -25.69
CA ALA A 137 -7.87 -32.45 -24.69
C ALA A 137 -8.98 -33.34 -25.28
N ILE A 138 -9.48 -33.03 -26.49
CA ILE A 138 -10.46 -33.86 -27.21
C ILE A 138 -9.85 -35.23 -27.58
N PHE A 139 -8.59 -35.26 -27.99
CA PHE A 139 -7.87 -36.49 -28.31
C PHE A 139 -7.67 -37.38 -27.06
N LEU A 140 -7.31 -36.79 -25.92
CA LEU A 140 -7.20 -37.53 -24.66
C LEU A 140 -8.57 -38.06 -24.19
N LEU A 141 -9.62 -37.26 -24.28
CA LEU A 141 -10.99 -37.69 -23.93
C LEU A 141 -11.45 -38.85 -24.81
N SER A 142 -11.18 -38.82 -26.12
CA SER A 142 -11.54 -39.91 -27.03
C SER A 142 -10.74 -41.19 -26.78
N ILE A 143 -9.44 -41.10 -26.46
CA ILE A 143 -8.64 -42.26 -26.05
C ILE A 143 -9.19 -42.88 -24.76
N VAL A 144 -9.51 -42.05 -23.77
CA VAL A 144 -10.08 -42.50 -22.49
C VAL A 144 -11.43 -43.18 -22.73
N SER A 145 -12.32 -42.60 -23.54
CA SER A 145 -13.59 -43.25 -23.91
C SER A 145 -13.38 -44.61 -24.58
N THR A 146 -12.40 -44.76 -25.48
CA THR A 146 -12.11 -46.05 -26.12
C THR A 146 -11.47 -47.09 -25.19
N LEU A 147 -10.77 -46.66 -24.13
CA LEU A 147 -10.19 -47.56 -23.12
C LEU A 147 -11.21 -48.01 -22.08
N PHE A 148 -12.26 -47.21 -21.80
CA PHE A 148 -13.33 -47.55 -20.85
C PHE A 148 -14.53 -48.28 -21.49
N TYR A 149 -14.71 -48.21 -22.81
CA TYR A 149 -15.77 -48.92 -23.55
C TYR A 149 -15.29 -50.22 -24.23
N LYS A 150 -14.20 -50.82 -23.74
CA LYS A 150 -13.73 -52.15 -24.17
C LYS A 150 -13.74 -53.13 -23.01
#